data_AF-A0A4R6SFB0-F1
#
_entry.id   AF-A0A4R6SFB0-F1
#
_cell.length_a   1.000
_cell.length_b   1.000
_cell.length_c   1.000
_cell.angle_alpha   90.00
_cell.angle_beta   90.00
_cell.angle_gamma   90.00
#
_symmetry.space_group_name_H-M   'P 1'
#
loop_
_entity.id
_entity.type
_entity.pdbx_description
1 polymer ?
#
loop_
_entity_poly.entity_id
_entity_poly.type
_entity_poly.pdbx_seq_one_letter_code
_entity_poly.pdbx_strand_id
1 'polypeptide(L)'
;MIEPMGEAPLGDALDRFMTSPSLRDARDALREHPELLGNETLAWLEEILRRLRQRNETDHIESVEHWLGLLRVFRRFGVEEGYWELLADGLVRADQAETKRLLELYPELSSDAAREYYDRREHEAHLAADQTAATKYLMASVIPGGRLAEEAFPADTSFAGGFLAHYVAQDDEQARHQYLTDHPEVLDMPAALVAESLFQPPMNQAWADVDVVALRALYLRRALFRRASTVGAPQAIREFEEGAEWPDLITS
;
A
#
# COMPACT_ATOMS: atom_id res chain seq x y z
N MET A 1 -18.37 5.65 33.82
CA MET A 1 -19.55 5.21 33.05
C MET A 1 -19.52 5.94 31.73
N ILE A 2 -19.54 5.20 30.63
CA ILE A 2 -19.76 5.75 29.29
C ILE A 2 -21.25 6.06 29.23
N GLU A 3 -21.65 7.31 28.98
CA GLU A 3 -23.04 7.57 28.58
C GLU A 3 -23.23 6.89 27.22
N PRO A 4 -24.19 5.96 27.08
CA PRO A 4 -24.45 5.31 25.80
C PRO A 4 -24.79 6.39 24.77
N MET A 5 -24.33 6.22 23.53
CA MET A 5 -24.83 7.06 22.44
C MET A 5 -26.36 7.08 22.53
N GLY A 6 -26.92 8.29 22.65
CA GLY A 6 -28.36 8.47 22.61
C GLY A 6 -28.87 7.91 21.27
N GLU A 7 -29.93 7.09 21.36
CA GLU A 7 -30.53 6.26 20.31
C GLU A 7 -29.85 4.88 20.14
N ALA A 8 -30.44 3.88 20.82
CA ALA A 8 -30.15 2.45 20.69
C ALA A 8 -29.81 1.94 19.26
N PRO A 9 -30.48 2.38 18.17
CA PRO A 9 -30.16 1.88 16.83
C PRO A 9 -28.75 2.23 16.33
N LEU A 10 -28.17 3.39 16.66
CA LEU A 10 -26.84 3.77 16.17
C LEU A 10 -25.72 3.01 16.88
N GLY A 11 -25.92 2.71 18.18
CA GLY A 11 -25.00 1.90 18.98
C GLY A 11 -24.92 0.46 18.46
N ASP A 12 -26.07 -0.16 18.19
CA ASP A 12 -26.12 -1.53 17.67
C ASP A 12 -25.53 -1.63 16.26
N ALA A 13 -25.76 -0.63 15.40
CA ALA A 13 -25.18 -0.57 14.06
C ALA A 13 -23.65 -0.45 14.11
N LEU A 14 -23.13 0.39 15.00
CA LEU A 14 -21.69 0.57 15.18
C LEU A 14 -21.02 -0.69 15.76
N ASP A 15 -21.68 -1.35 16.72
CA ASP A 15 -21.19 -2.62 17.27
C ASP A 15 -21.14 -3.71 16.19
N ARG A 16 -22.18 -3.83 15.36
CA ARG A 16 -22.19 -4.75 14.21
C ARG A 16 -21.06 -4.44 13.22
N PHE A 17 -20.79 -3.17 12.94
CA PHE A 17 -19.66 -2.78 12.10
C PHE A 17 -18.32 -3.17 12.75
N MET A 18 -18.10 -2.84 14.03
CA MET A 18 -16.86 -3.11 14.75
C MET A 18 -16.63 -4.58 15.10
N THR A 19 -17.65 -5.42 14.96
CA THR A 19 -17.57 -6.88 15.15
C THR A 19 -17.59 -7.65 13.83
N SER A 20 -17.55 -6.94 12.69
CA SER A 20 -17.56 -7.54 11.37
C SER A 20 -16.34 -8.45 11.15
N PRO A 21 -16.53 -9.74 10.82
CA PRO A 21 -15.43 -10.69 10.72
C PRO A 21 -14.63 -10.55 9.42
N SER A 22 -15.13 -9.78 8.46
CA SER A 22 -14.44 -9.46 7.21
C SER A 22 -14.70 -8.04 6.76
N LEU A 23 -13.88 -7.55 5.83
CA LEU A 23 -14.09 -6.25 5.21
C LEU A 23 -15.39 -6.20 4.39
N ARG A 24 -15.83 -7.35 3.85
CA ARG A 24 -17.11 -7.46 3.13
C ARG A 24 -18.28 -7.22 4.09
N ASP A 25 -18.23 -7.84 5.27
CA ASP A 25 -19.28 -7.67 6.28
C ASP A 25 -19.31 -6.23 6.81
N ALA A 26 -18.14 -5.61 6.97
CA ALA A 26 -18.03 -4.20 7.35
C ALA A 26 -18.65 -3.27 6.30
N ARG A 27 -18.39 -3.51 4.99
CA ARG A 27 -19.05 -2.79 3.90
C ARG A 27 -20.56 -2.97 3.94
N ASP A 28 -21.04 -4.21 4.11
CA ASP A 28 -22.47 -4.50 4.10
C ASP A 28 -23.20 -3.89 5.31
N ALA A 29 -22.56 -3.86 6.49
CA ALA A 29 -23.05 -3.11 7.65
C ALA A 29 -23.20 -1.61 7.35
N LEU A 30 -22.22 -0.99 6.67
CA LEU A 30 -22.29 0.42 6.28
C LEU A 30 -23.31 0.72 5.18
N ARG A 31 -23.59 -0.24 4.29
CA ARG A 31 -24.69 -0.12 3.31
C ARG A 31 -26.05 -0.08 4.02
N GLU A 32 -26.22 -0.92 5.03
CA GLU A 32 -27.46 -0.97 5.82
C GLU A 32 -27.61 0.24 6.73
N HIS A 33 -26.50 0.82 7.20
CA HIS A 33 -26.46 1.93 8.15
C HIS A 33 -25.52 3.06 7.70
N PRO A 34 -25.88 3.81 6.63
CA PRO A 34 -25.04 4.89 6.10
C PRO A 34 -24.83 6.04 7.09
N GLU A 35 -25.70 6.19 8.10
CA GLU A 35 -25.56 7.14 9.20
C GLU A 35 -24.24 7.00 9.98
N LEU A 36 -23.63 5.81 9.99
CA LEU A 36 -22.32 5.55 10.62
C LEU A 36 -21.16 6.34 9.99
N LEU A 37 -21.32 6.81 8.74
CA LEU A 37 -20.34 7.68 8.08
C LEU A 37 -20.51 9.17 8.45
N GLY A 38 -21.47 9.49 9.33
CA GLY A 38 -21.73 10.82 9.83
C GLY A 38 -20.59 11.40 10.68
N ASN A 39 -20.56 12.73 10.81
CA ASN A 39 -19.59 13.43 11.65
C ASN A 39 -19.68 13.00 13.12
N GLU A 40 -20.88 12.70 13.60
CA GLU A 40 -21.15 12.39 15.00
C GLU A 40 -20.48 11.07 15.42
N THR A 41 -20.61 10.02 14.62
CA THR A 41 -19.97 8.71 14.85
C THR A 41 -18.45 8.82 14.88
N LEU A 42 -17.87 9.55 13.92
CA LEU A 42 -16.42 9.76 13.86
C LEU A 42 -15.91 10.58 15.05
N ALA A 43 -16.59 11.66 15.42
CA ALA A 43 -16.23 12.48 16.57
C ALA A 43 -16.32 11.70 17.88
N TRP A 44 -17.32 10.81 18.00
CA TRP A 44 -17.47 9.93 19.15
C TRP A 44 -16.31 8.92 19.27
N LEU A 45 -15.93 8.25 18.17
CA LEU A 45 -14.78 7.34 18.15
C LEU A 45 -13.46 8.06 18.44
N GLU A 46 -13.27 9.26 17.92
CA GLU A 46 -12.10 10.10 18.22
C GLU A 46 -12.01 10.48 19.70
N GLU A 47 -13.15 10.82 20.32
CA GLU A 47 -13.23 11.11 21.74
C GLU A 47 -12.95 9.87 22.61
N ILE A 48 -13.43 8.69 22.21
CA ILE A 48 -13.08 7.42 22.86
C ILE A 48 -11.58 7.19 22.78
N LEU A 49 -11.01 7.29 21.58
CA LEU A 49 -9.59 7.09 21.35
C LEU A 49 -8.75 8.04 22.22
N ARG A 50 -9.16 9.32 22.32
CA ARG A 50 -8.52 10.32 23.19
C ARG A 50 -8.53 9.88 24.65
N ARG A 51 -9.65 9.34 25.16
CA ARG A 51 -9.76 8.85 26.55
C ARG A 51 -8.95 7.58 26.80
N LEU A 52 -8.93 6.66 25.85
CA LEU A 52 -8.13 5.43 25.94
C LEU A 52 -6.63 5.74 26.01
N ARG A 53 -6.16 6.69 25.19
CA ARG A 53 -4.77 7.19 25.24
C ARG A 53 -4.43 7.83 26.58
N GLN A 54 -5.35 8.59 27.18
CA GLN A 54 -5.15 9.17 28.51
C GLN A 54 -5.01 8.11 29.62
N ARG A 55 -5.60 6.93 29.42
CA ARG A 55 -5.54 5.80 30.37
C ARG A 55 -4.48 4.76 30.01
N ASN A 56 -3.80 4.92 28.88
CA ASN A 56 -2.79 4.01 28.36
C ASN A 56 -3.31 2.58 28.12
N GLU A 57 -4.55 2.44 27.65
CA GLU A 57 -5.20 1.16 27.34
C GLU A 57 -4.87 0.69 25.91
N THR A 58 -3.63 0.24 25.68
CA THR A 58 -3.05 -0.05 24.34
C THR A 58 -3.91 -0.93 23.44
N ASP A 59 -4.44 -2.04 23.95
CA ASP A 59 -5.17 -3.01 23.13
C ASP A 59 -6.47 -2.44 22.55
N HIS A 60 -7.12 -1.55 23.31
CA HIS A 60 -8.35 -0.89 22.87
C HIS A 60 -8.05 0.29 21.93
N ILE A 61 -6.90 0.94 22.08
CA ILE A 61 -6.43 2.01 21.19
C ILE A 61 -6.29 1.47 19.76
N GLU A 62 -5.58 0.36 19.58
CA GLU A 62 -5.34 -0.23 18.26
C GLU A 62 -6.65 -0.62 17.57
N SER A 63 -7.56 -1.25 18.30
CA SER A 63 -8.87 -1.65 17.78
C SER A 63 -9.70 -0.44 17.32
N VAL A 64 -9.80 0.61 18.15
CA VAL A 64 -10.55 1.83 17.81
C VAL A 64 -9.89 2.58 16.64
N GLU A 65 -8.57 2.64 16.59
CA GLU A 65 -7.82 3.24 15.47
C GLU A 65 -8.07 2.51 14.16
N HIS A 66 -8.11 1.19 14.19
CA HIS A 66 -8.42 0.37 13.03
C HIS A 66 -9.81 0.71 12.46
N TRP A 67 -10.86 0.64 13.29
CA TRP A 67 -12.24 0.93 12.85
C TRP A 67 -12.44 2.38 12.42
N LEU A 68 -11.84 3.33 13.12
CA LEU A 68 -11.85 4.74 12.74
C LEU A 68 -11.16 4.96 11.39
N GLY A 69 -10.04 4.27 11.14
CA GLY A 69 -9.34 4.26 9.85
C GLY A 69 -10.24 3.77 8.72
N LEU A 70 -10.93 2.64 8.92
CA LEU A 70 -11.88 2.10 7.94
C LEU A 70 -13.01 3.08 7.63
N LEU A 71 -13.67 3.63 8.65
CA LEU A 71 -14.76 4.59 8.47
C LEU A 71 -14.32 5.85 7.71
N ARG A 72 -13.10 6.33 7.94
CA ARG A 72 -12.55 7.48 7.21
C ARG A 72 -12.36 7.18 5.73
N VAL A 73 -11.91 5.96 5.38
CA VAL A 73 -11.77 5.55 3.98
C VAL A 73 -13.15 5.45 3.31
N PHE A 74 -14.09 4.75 3.94
CA PHE A 74 -15.47 4.66 3.46
C PHE A 74 -16.15 6.01 3.33
N ARG A 75 -15.90 6.94 4.25
CA ARG A 75 -16.45 8.30 4.15
C ARG A 75 -15.82 9.09 3.00
N ARG A 76 -14.53 8.92 2.75
CA ARG A 76 -13.80 9.67 1.71
C ARG A 76 -14.22 9.25 0.31
N PHE A 77 -14.39 7.96 0.08
CA PHE A 77 -14.66 7.40 -1.25
C PHE A 77 -16.11 6.96 -1.45
N GLY A 78 -16.90 6.88 -0.37
CA GLY A 78 -18.19 6.18 -0.37
C GLY A 78 -18.01 4.69 -0.04
N VAL A 79 -19.13 4.01 0.24
CA VAL A 79 -19.12 2.62 0.74
C VAL A 79 -18.51 1.65 -0.27
N GLU A 80 -18.91 1.74 -1.55
CA GLU A 80 -18.41 0.86 -2.61
C GLU A 80 -16.94 1.10 -2.94
N GLU A 81 -16.58 2.34 -3.24
CA GLU A 81 -15.23 2.66 -3.66
C GLU A 81 -14.25 2.57 -2.49
N GLY A 82 -14.68 2.90 -1.27
CA GLY A 82 -13.90 2.69 -0.06
C GLY A 82 -13.59 1.20 0.19
N TYR A 83 -14.53 0.30 -0.14
CA TYR A 83 -14.29 -1.14 -0.09
C TYR A 83 -13.17 -1.56 -1.05
N TRP A 84 -13.24 -1.11 -2.31
CA TRP A 84 -12.21 -1.41 -3.30
C TRP A 84 -10.86 -0.79 -2.98
N GLU A 85 -10.85 0.42 -2.42
CA GLU A 85 -9.65 1.13 -1.99
C GLU A 85 -8.89 0.35 -0.91
N LEU A 86 -9.61 -0.14 0.09
CA LEU A 86 -9.06 -0.95 1.18
C LEU A 86 -8.52 -2.29 0.69
N LEU A 87 -9.22 -2.93 -0.26
CA LEU A 87 -8.73 -4.14 -0.87
C LEU A 87 -7.48 -3.90 -1.74
N ALA A 88 -7.41 -2.79 -2.47
CA ALA A 88 -6.21 -2.41 -3.22
C ALA A 88 -5.01 -2.17 -2.29
N ASP A 89 -5.21 -1.48 -1.16
CA ASP A 89 -4.16 -1.32 -0.15
C ASP A 89 -3.70 -2.66 0.42
N GLY A 90 -4.63 -3.58 0.67
CA GLY A 90 -4.33 -4.95 1.10
C GLY A 90 -3.47 -5.69 0.08
N LEU A 91 -3.88 -5.69 -1.20
CA LEU A 91 -3.17 -6.36 -2.29
C LEU A 91 -1.75 -5.82 -2.49
N VAL A 92 -1.56 -4.50 -2.44
CA VAL A 92 -0.24 -3.88 -2.66
C VAL A 92 0.74 -4.17 -1.53
N ARG A 93 0.25 -4.43 -0.31
CA ARG A 93 1.09 -4.75 0.86
C ARG A 93 1.27 -6.26 1.05
N ALA A 94 0.43 -7.08 0.44
CA ALA A 94 0.44 -8.52 0.60
C ALA A 94 1.66 -9.15 -0.08
N ASP A 95 2.24 -10.16 0.57
CA ASP A 95 3.15 -11.07 -0.12
C ASP A 95 2.36 -12.06 -1.01
N GLN A 96 3.06 -13.01 -1.63
CA GLN A 96 2.41 -13.98 -2.51
C GLN A 96 1.38 -14.87 -1.79
N ALA A 97 1.65 -15.28 -0.55
CA ALA A 97 0.76 -16.15 0.21
C ALA A 97 -0.50 -15.39 0.65
N GLU A 98 -0.32 -14.17 1.15
CA GLU A 98 -1.43 -13.31 1.55
C GLU A 98 -2.23 -12.83 0.34
N THR A 99 -1.60 -12.57 -0.80
CA THR A 99 -2.30 -12.26 -2.06
C THR A 99 -3.24 -13.39 -2.45
N LYS A 100 -2.75 -14.64 -2.44
CA LYS A 100 -3.60 -15.80 -2.72
C LYS A 100 -4.78 -15.90 -1.76
N ARG A 101 -4.52 -15.68 -0.46
CA ARG A 101 -5.55 -15.68 0.57
C ARG A 101 -6.60 -14.58 0.35
N LEU A 102 -6.17 -13.37 0.01
CA LEU A 102 -7.08 -12.25 -0.29
C LEU A 102 -7.96 -12.56 -1.50
N LEU A 103 -7.42 -13.16 -2.55
CA LEU A 103 -8.19 -13.56 -3.74
C LEU A 103 -9.20 -14.67 -3.42
N GLU A 104 -8.88 -15.59 -2.51
CA GLU A 104 -9.80 -16.62 -2.04
C GLU A 104 -10.93 -16.03 -1.15
N LEU A 105 -10.60 -15.07 -0.28
CA LEU A 105 -11.56 -14.41 0.60
C LEU A 105 -12.47 -13.44 -0.14
N TYR A 106 -11.93 -12.75 -1.14
CA TYR A 106 -12.59 -11.68 -1.89
C TYR A 106 -12.58 -11.96 -3.41
N PRO A 107 -13.30 -13.00 -3.88
CA PRO A 107 -13.36 -13.33 -5.31
C PRO A 107 -13.91 -12.20 -6.20
N GLU A 108 -14.64 -11.24 -5.62
CA GLU A 108 -15.12 -10.05 -6.32
C GLU A 108 -13.99 -9.11 -6.78
N LEU A 109 -12.76 -9.27 -6.26
CA LEU A 109 -11.57 -8.59 -6.79
C LEU A 109 -11.33 -8.87 -8.28
N SER A 110 -11.74 -10.03 -8.76
CA SER A 110 -11.62 -10.41 -10.18
C SER A 110 -12.83 -9.97 -11.03
N SER A 111 -13.78 -9.25 -10.44
CA SER A 111 -14.99 -8.78 -11.14
C SER A 111 -14.71 -7.59 -12.06
N ASP A 112 -15.59 -7.40 -13.05
CA ASP A 112 -15.50 -6.23 -13.95
C ASP A 112 -15.70 -4.91 -13.20
N ALA A 113 -16.49 -4.88 -12.13
CA ALA A 113 -16.70 -3.69 -11.32
C ALA A 113 -15.43 -3.25 -10.56
N ALA A 114 -14.70 -4.22 -9.98
CA ALA A 114 -13.41 -3.94 -9.35
C ALA A 114 -12.39 -3.43 -10.39
N ARG A 115 -12.35 -4.08 -11.57
CA ARG A 115 -11.47 -3.66 -12.68
C ARG A 115 -11.78 -2.25 -13.16
N GLU A 116 -13.03 -1.93 -13.42
CA GLU A 116 -13.45 -0.60 -13.86
C GLU A 116 -13.07 0.48 -12.83
N TYR A 117 -13.21 0.17 -11.54
CA TYR A 117 -12.75 1.07 -10.47
C TYR A 117 -11.23 1.27 -10.54
N TYR A 118 -10.43 0.21 -10.58
CA TYR A 118 -8.97 0.30 -10.58
C TYR A 118 -8.43 1.01 -11.83
N ASP A 119 -8.90 0.65 -13.02
CA ASP A 119 -8.48 1.27 -14.28
C ASP A 119 -8.81 2.77 -14.31
N ARG A 120 -9.98 3.16 -13.80
CA ARG A 120 -10.37 4.58 -13.68
C ARG A 120 -9.46 5.33 -12.71
N ARG A 121 -9.18 4.75 -11.54
CA ARG A 121 -8.33 5.36 -10.50
C ARG A 121 -6.87 5.46 -10.92
N GLU A 122 -6.36 4.48 -11.66
CA GLU A 122 -5.05 4.53 -12.31
C GLU A 122 -4.98 5.71 -13.29
N HIS A 123 -5.98 5.85 -14.17
CA HIS A 123 -6.06 6.96 -15.12
C HIS A 123 -6.09 8.32 -14.42
N GLU A 124 -6.94 8.47 -13.38
CA GLU A 124 -7.01 9.69 -12.56
C GLU A 124 -5.67 10.02 -11.89
N ALA A 125 -4.96 9.01 -11.38
CA ALA A 125 -3.65 9.18 -10.77
C ALA A 125 -2.59 9.63 -11.79
N HIS A 126 -2.61 9.07 -13.01
CA HIS A 126 -1.75 9.54 -14.10
C HIS A 126 -2.02 10.99 -14.48
N LEU A 127 -3.29 11.41 -14.58
CA LEU A 127 -3.65 12.80 -14.85
C LEU A 127 -3.19 13.75 -13.73
N ALA A 128 -3.16 13.27 -12.49
CA ALA A 128 -2.65 14.00 -11.34
C ALA A 128 -1.12 13.94 -11.19
N ALA A 129 -0.40 13.23 -12.07
CA ALA A 129 1.02 12.91 -11.96
C ALA A 129 1.41 12.21 -10.63
N ASP A 130 0.48 11.50 -9.99
CA ASP A 130 0.71 10.70 -8.80
C ASP A 130 1.09 9.26 -9.21
N GLN A 131 2.39 9.05 -9.44
CA GLN A 131 2.92 7.76 -9.87
C GLN A 131 2.74 6.65 -8.82
N THR A 132 2.73 7.02 -7.54
CA THR A 132 2.54 6.05 -6.44
C THR A 132 1.12 5.51 -6.48
N ALA A 133 0.12 6.39 -6.61
CA ALA A 133 -1.27 5.97 -6.76
C ALA A 133 -1.51 5.21 -8.07
N ALA A 134 -0.93 5.66 -9.19
CA ALA A 134 -1.08 4.97 -10.48
C ALA A 134 -0.58 3.52 -10.39
N THR A 135 0.58 3.32 -9.78
CA THR A 135 1.16 1.98 -9.58
C THR A 135 0.30 1.12 -8.65
N LYS A 136 -0.21 1.69 -7.55
CA LYS A 136 -1.14 0.98 -6.64
C LYS A 136 -2.32 0.40 -7.42
N TYR A 137 -2.97 1.23 -8.24
CA TYR A 137 -4.17 0.82 -8.96
C TYR A 137 -3.89 -0.12 -10.13
N LEU A 138 -2.77 0.06 -10.84
CA LEU A 138 -2.31 -0.90 -11.84
C LEU A 138 -2.10 -2.29 -11.22
N MET A 139 -1.39 -2.37 -10.09
CA MET A 139 -1.18 -3.64 -9.39
C MET A 139 -2.51 -4.27 -8.97
N ALA A 140 -3.41 -3.47 -8.38
CA ALA A 140 -4.73 -3.95 -7.97
C ALA A 140 -5.62 -4.42 -9.15
N SER A 141 -5.48 -3.85 -10.34
CA SER A 141 -6.19 -4.29 -11.56
C SER A 141 -5.63 -5.61 -12.11
N VAL A 142 -4.30 -5.77 -12.09
CA VAL A 142 -3.61 -6.89 -12.72
C VAL A 142 -3.59 -8.16 -11.87
N ILE A 143 -3.39 -8.03 -10.54
CA ILE A 143 -3.22 -9.17 -9.62
C ILE A 143 -4.45 -10.12 -9.67
N PRO A 144 -5.70 -9.65 -9.50
CA PRO A 144 -6.87 -10.54 -9.43
C PRO A 144 -7.23 -11.18 -10.77
N GLY A 145 -6.84 -10.57 -11.89
CA GLY A 145 -7.10 -11.12 -13.22
C GLY A 145 -6.19 -12.29 -13.60
N GLY A 146 -5.21 -12.65 -12.76
CA GLY A 146 -4.12 -13.55 -13.17
C GLY A 146 -3.28 -12.99 -14.33
N ARG A 147 -3.51 -11.73 -14.72
CA ARG A 147 -2.85 -11.04 -15.84
C ARG A 147 -1.41 -10.68 -15.55
N LEU A 148 -0.97 -10.90 -14.30
CA LEU A 148 0.43 -11.05 -13.93
C LEU A 148 1.19 -12.01 -14.87
N ALA A 149 0.51 -13.02 -15.43
CA ALA A 149 1.13 -14.04 -16.27
C ALA A 149 0.98 -13.85 -17.79
N GLU A 150 0.02 -13.05 -18.29
CA GLU A 150 -0.30 -13.03 -19.73
C GLU A 150 -0.30 -11.64 -20.42
N GLU A 151 -0.56 -10.53 -19.72
CA GLU A 151 -0.69 -9.22 -20.41
C GLU A 151 0.04 -8.04 -19.74
N ALA A 152 0.46 -8.14 -18.47
CA ALA A 152 1.07 -7.01 -17.75
C ALA A 152 2.53 -7.23 -17.30
N PHE A 153 3.05 -8.45 -17.45
CA PHE A 153 4.48 -8.73 -17.28
C PHE A 153 4.92 -9.52 -18.50
N PRO A 154 5.77 -8.97 -19.39
CA PRO A 154 6.53 -9.86 -20.24
C PRO A 154 7.27 -10.82 -19.30
N ALA A 155 7.12 -12.12 -19.58
CA ALA A 155 7.49 -13.27 -18.79
C ALA A 155 9.01 -13.44 -18.58
N ASP A 156 9.72 -12.34 -18.33
CA ASP A 156 11.13 -12.33 -18.04
C ASP A 156 11.40 -11.68 -16.68
N THR A 157 10.83 -12.25 -15.62
CA THR A 157 11.30 -11.99 -14.25
C THR A 157 12.64 -12.67 -13.97
N SER A 158 13.33 -13.22 -14.99
CA SER A 158 14.65 -13.81 -14.80
C SER A 158 15.67 -12.80 -14.26
N PHE A 159 15.45 -11.50 -14.53
CA PHE A 159 16.28 -10.44 -13.98
C PHE A 159 16.13 -10.32 -12.46
N ALA A 160 15.00 -10.72 -11.85
CA ALA A 160 14.70 -10.46 -10.44
C ALA A 160 15.76 -11.06 -9.50
N GLY A 161 16.22 -12.28 -9.78
CA GLY A 161 17.31 -12.91 -9.03
C GLY A 161 18.62 -12.14 -9.18
N GLY A 162 18.93 -11.68 -10.39
CA GLY A 162 20.11 -10.84 -10.67
C GLY A 162 20.04 -9.49 -9.98
N PHE A 163 18.89 -8.82 -10.02
CA PHE A 163 18.67 -7.54 -9.37
C PHE A 163 18.81 -7.63 -7.85
N LEU A 164 18.20 -8.65 -7.24
CA LEU A 164 18.29 -8.84 -5.80
C LEU A 164 19.74 -9.12 -5.36
N ALA A 165 20.48 -9.95 -6.10
CA ALA A 165 21.86 -10.29 -5.77
C ALA A 165 22.86 -9.16 -6.06
N HIS A 166 22.72 -8.47 -7.20
CA HIS A 166 23.73 -7.54 -7.72
C HIS A 166 23.41 -6.07 -7.47
N TYR A 167 22.16 -5.72 -7.14
CA TYR A 167 21.78 -4.37 -6.77
C TYR A 167 21.32 -4.26 -5.31
N VAL A 168 20.31 -5.04 -4.90
CA VAL A 168 19.68 -4.87 -3.57
C VAL A 168 20.59 -5.34 -2.45
N ALA A 169 21.14 -6.55 -2.55
CA ALA A 169 22.01 -7.15 -1.54
C ALA A 169 23.50 -6.75 -1.67
N GLN A 170 23.86 -6.04 -2.75
CA GLN A 170 25.24 -5.66 -3.03
C GLN A 170 25.68 -4.50 -2.13
N ASP A 171 26.80 -4.66 -1.42
CA ASP A 171 27.35 -3.61 -0.56
C ASP A 171 28.30 -2.66 -1.28
N ASP A 172 28.96 -3.12 -2.35
CA ASP A 172 29.80 -2.28 -3.20
C ASP A 172 28.96 -1.30 -4.02
N GLU A 173 29.12 0.00 -3.74
CA GLU A 173 28.43 1.09 -4.43
C GLU A 173 28.75 1.16 -5.91
N GLN A 174 30.02 0.99 -6.27
CA GLN A 174 30.46 1.05 -7.66
C GLN A 174 29.85 -0.12 -8.44
N ALA A 175 29.77 -1.30 -7.84
CA ALA A 175 29.12 -2.46 -8.45
C ALA A 175 27.61 -2.24 -8.66
N ARG A 176 26.91 -1.56 -7.74
CA ARG A 176 25.50 -1.21 -7.92
C ARG A 176 25.28 -0.20 -9.04
N HIS A 177 26.12 0.84 -9.10
CA HIS A 177 26.05 1.87 -10.15
C HIS A 177 26.31 1.25 -11.53
N GLN A 178 27.30 0.37 -11.60
CA GLN A 178 27.60 -0.39 -12.80
C GLN A 178 26.43 -1.27 -13.22
N TYR A 179 25.79 -1.98 -12.27
CA TYR A 179 24.62 -2.82 -12.56
C TYR A 179 23.49 -2.03 -13.23
N LEU A 180 23.11 -0.86 -12.71
CA LEU A 180 22.04 -0.04 -13.34
C LEU A 180 22.42 0.49 -14.72
N THR A 181 23.71 0.66 -14.97
CA THR A 181 24.22 1.13 -16.26
C THR A 181 24.23 0.00 -17.29
N ASP A 182 24.59 -1.21 -16.85
CA ASP A 182 24.66 -2.42 -17.70
C ASP A 182 23.29 -3.05 -17.95
N HIS A 183 22.32 -2.80 -17.06
CA HIS A 183 20.97 -3.34 -17.11
C HIS A 183 19.89 -2.25 -17.17
N PRO A 184 19.90 -1.37 -18.21
CA PRO A 184 18.90 -0.33 -18.35
C PRO A 184 17.48 -0.89 -18.49
N GLU A 185 17.31 -2.12 -18.98
CA GLU A 185 16.02 -2.80 -19.11
C GLU A 185 15.28 -2.97 -17.78
N VAL A 186 15.99 -2.99 -16.65
CA VAL A 186 15.38 -3.10 -15.32
C VAL A 186 14.74 -1.78 -14.87
N LEU A 187 15.10 -0.67 -15.51
CA LEU A 187 14.57 0.67 -15.23
C LEU A 187 13.33 0.99 -16.05
N ASP A 188 13.04 0.21 -17.08
CA ASP A 188 11.87 0.39 -17.93
C ASP A 188 10.62 -0.25 -17.29
N MET A 189 9.45 0.35 -17.53
CA MET A 189 8.19 -0.24 -17.12
C MET A 189 7.87 -1.46 -18.00
N PRO A 190 7.41 -2.60 -17.45
CA PRO A 190 7.01 -2.83 -16.06
C PRO A 190 8.12 -3.40 -15.15
N ALA A 191 9.32 -3.67 -15.67
CA ALA A 191 10.42 -4.27 -14.90
C ALA A 191 10.80 -3.42 -13.68
N ALA A 192 10.76 -2.09 -13.81
CA ALA A 192 10.99 -1.18 -12.69
C ALA A 192 10.05 -1.42 -11.51
N LEU A 193 8.79 -1.79 -11.74
CA LEU A 193 7.83 -2.08 -10.66
C LEU A 193 8.18 -3.37 -9.93
N VAL A 194 8.55 -4.43 -10.68
CA VAL A 194 9.00 -5.68 -10.08
C VAL A 194 10.26 -5.42 -9.26
N ALA A 195 11.25 -4.74 -9.85
CA ALA A 195 12.50 -4.40 -9.19
C ALA A 195 12.27 -3.59 -7.91
N GLU A 196 11.36 -2.62 -7.93
CA GLU A 196 11.01 -1.85 -6.73
C GLU A 196 10.40 -2.73 -5.63
N SER A 197 9.55 -3.69 -5.99
CA SER A 197 8.94 -4.61 -5.01
C SER A 197 9.98 -5.50 -4.32
N LEU A 198 11.11 -5.79 -4.97
CA LEU A 198 12.19 -6.64 -4.43
C LEU A 198 12.95 -6.00 -3.27
N PHE A 199 12.78 -4.70 -3.00
CA PHE A 199 13.32 -4.06 -1.80
C PHE A 199 12.54 -4.40 -0.53
N GLN A 200 11.26 -4.75 -0.65
CA GLN A 200 10.39 -4.87 0.51
C GLN A 200 10.81 -6.01 1.47
N PRO A 201 11.14 -7.24 1.01
CA PRO A 201 11.57 -8.29 1.92
C PRO A 201 12.81 -7.96 2.75
N PRO A 202 13.95 -7.49 2.18
CA PRO A 202 15.12 -7.14 2.98
C PRO A 202 14.89 -5.91 3.88
N MET A 203 14.03 -4.96 3.48
CA MET A 203 13.66 -3.83 4.35
C MET A 203 12.83 -4.28 5.54
N ASN A 204 11.86 -5.18 5.34
CA ASN A 204 11.05 -5.76 6.43
C ASN A 204 11.96 -6.54 7.40
N GLN A 205 12.92 -7.30 6.88
CA GLN A 205 13.89 -8.03 7.69
C GLN A 205 14.77 -7.07 8.52
N ALA A 206 15.36 -6.06 7.88
CA ALA A 206 16.17 -5.05 8.58
C ALA A 206 15.37 -4.28 9.65
N TRP A 207 14.10 -4.00 9.37
CA TRP A 207 13.19 -3.39 10.35
C TRP A 207 12.90 -4.31 11.53
N ALA A 208 12.62 -5.60 11.29
CA ALA A 208 12.39 -6.60 12.33
C ALA A 208 13.63 -6.82 13.22
N ASP A 209 14.82 -6.74 12.63
CA ASP A 209 16.10 -6.88 13.32
C ASP A 209 16.57 -5.57 13.99
N VAL A 210 15.84 -4.47 13.81
CA VAL A 210 16.20 -3.12 14.29
C VAL A 210 17.57 -2.66 13.75
N ASP A 211 17.93 -3.12 12.56
CA ASP A 211 19.16 -2.72 11.88
C ASP A 211 18.95 -1.41 11.10
N VAL A 212 19.08 -0.30 11.83
CA VAL A 212 18.89 1.05 11.28
C VAL A 212 19.90 1.38 10.17
N VAL A 213 21.10 0.78 10.22
CA VAL A 213 22.15 1.02 9.21
C VAL A 213 21.78 0.33 7.90
N ALA A 214 21.38 -0.95 7.96
CA ALA A 214 20.93 -1.69 6.79
C ALA A 214 19.65 -1.08 6.21
N LEU A 215 18.70 -0.68 7.06
CA LEU A 215 17.46 -0.06 6.63
C LEU A 215 17.70 1.27 5.90
N ARG A 216 18.56 2.14 6.46
CA ARG A 216 18.97 3.39 5.79
C ARG A 216 19.64 3.12 4.44
N ALA A 217 20.54 2.14 4.36
CA ALA A 217 21.19 1.78 3.11
C ALA A 217 20.19 1.32 2.05
N LEU A 218 19.19 0.51 2.44
CA LEU A 218 18.13 0.04 1.54
C LEU A 218 17.23 1.19 1.05
N TYR A 219 16.89 2.15 1.91
CA TYR A 219 16.15 3.35 1.49
C TYR A 219 16.92 4.18 0.47
N LEU A 220 18.22 4.41 0.69
CA LEU A 220 19.07 5.14 -0.25
C LEU A 220 19.16 4.41 -1.61
N ARG A 221 19.35 3.08 -1.59
CA ARG A 221 19.39 2.25 -2.81
C ARG A 221 18.05 2.31 -3.56
N ARG A 222 16.93 2.22 -2.85
CA ARG A 222 15.59 2.32 -3.44
C ARG A 222 15.34 3.70 -4.05
N ALA A 223 15.75 4.77 -3.37
CA ALA A 223 15.61 6.14 -3.88
C ALA A 223 16.44 6.34 -5.17
N LEU A 224 17.69 5.85 -5.20
CA LEU A 224 18.53 5.89 -6.40
C LEU A 224 17.90 5.12 -7.54
N PHE A 225 17.37 3.93 -7.27
CA PHE A 225 16.67 3.13 -8.27
C PHE A 225 15.46 3.86 -8.88
N ARG A 226 14.58 4.43 -8.05
CA ARG A 226 13.43 5.23 -8.51
C ARG A 226 13.84 6.45 -9.32
N ARG A 227 14.92 7.12 -8.91
CA ARG A 227 15.44 8.24 -9.67
C ARG A 227 15.96 7.76 -11.03
N ALA A 228 16.69 6.65 -11.05
CA ALA A 228 17.20 6.04 -12.27
C ALA A 228 16.08 5.61 -13.23
N SER A 229 14.93 5.12 -12.74
CA SER A 229 13.78 4.81 -13.61
C SER A 229 13.09 6.05 -14.19
N THR A 230 13.31 7.23 -13.58
CA THR A 230 12.71 8.48 -14.05
C THR A 230 13.61 9.23 -15.04
N VAL A 231 14.91 9.31 -14.75
CA VAL A 231 15.87 10.15 -15.51
C VAL A 231 17.00 9.36 -16.17
N GLY A 232 17.01 8.04 -16.03
CA GLY A 232 18.08 7.16 -16.47
C GLY A 232 19.22 7.05 -15.44
N ALA A 233 19.87 5.88 -15.41
CA ALA A 233 20.96 5.59 -14.47
C ALA A 233 22.10 6.64 -14.48
N PRO A 234 22.64 7.07 -15.64
CA PRO A 234 23.80 7.96 -15.65
C PRO A 234 23.51 9.33 -15.01
N GLN A 235 22.28 9.83 -15.16
CA GLN A 235 21.87 11.09 -14.55
C GLN A 235 21.59 10.91 -13.06
N ALA A 236 20.84 9.87 -12.68
CA ALA A 236 20.49 9.60 -11.28
C ALA A 236 21.73 9.36 -10.41
N ILE A 237 22.71 8.60 -10.90
CA ILE A 237 23.97 8.35 -10.19
C ILE A 237 24.74 9.66 -9.96
N ARG A 238 24.85 10.50 -10.99
CA ARG A 238 25.52 11.80 -10.87
C ARG A 238 24.83 12.70 -9.84
N GLU A 239 23.50 12.80 -9.89
CA GLU A 239 22.73 13.58 -8.93
C GLU A 239 22.93 13.05 -7.49
N PHE A 240 23.02 11.72 -7.32
CA PHE A 240 23.26 11.09 -6.03
C PHE A 240 24.66 11.43 -5.47
N GLU A 241 25.69 11.31 -6.30
CA GLU A 241 27.09 11.60 -5.95
C GLU A 241 27.32 13.10 -5.65
N GLU A 242 26.58 13.98 -6.35
CA GLU A 242 26.60 15.43 -6.12
C GLU A 242 25.77 15.84 -4.87
N GLY A 243 25.10 14.89 -4.21
CA GLY A 243 24.33 15.14 -2.99
C GLY A 243 23.01 15.86 -3.25
N ALA A 244 22.36 15.62 -4.38
CA ALA A 244 21.06 16.21 -4.69
C ALA A 244 20.01 15.81 -3.63
N GLU A 245 19.25 16.79 -3.16
CA GLU A 245 18.12 16.55 -2.28
C GLU A 245 16.94 16.01 -3.09
N TRP A 246 16.71 14.70 -3.03
CA TRP A 246 15.51 14.10 -3.61
C TRP A 246 14.36 14.14 -2.60
N PRO A 247 13.14 14.52 -3.01
CA PRO A 247 11.97 14.54 -2.13
C PRO A 247 11.76 13.21 -1.38
N ASP A 248 12.05 12.09 -2.06
CA ASP A 248 11.93 10.72 -1.54
C ASP A 248 12.98 10.34 -0.49
N LEU A 249 14.07 11.10 -0.35
CA LEU A 249 15.11 10.89 0.66
C LEU A 249 14.77 11.52 2.03
N ILE A 250 13.77 12.40 2.08
CA ILE A 250 13.45 13.23 3.25
C ILE A 250 12.31 12.62 4.10
N THR A 251 11.54 11.68 3.54
CA THR A 251 10.36 11.08 4.20
C THR A 251 10.57 9.68 4.78
N SER A 252 11.78 9.13 4.77
CA SER A 252 12.13 7.82 5.34
C SER A 252 12.91 7.92 6.65
#